data_AF-A0A7C1T4Q9-F1
#
_entry.id   AF-A0A7C1T4Q9-F1
#
_cell.length_a   1.000
_cell.length_b   1.000
_cell.length_c   1.000
_cell.angle_alpha   90.00
_cell.angle_beta   90.00
_cell.angle_gamma   90.00
#
_symmetry.space_group_name_H-M   'P 1'
#
loop_
_entity.id
_entity.type
_entity.pdbx_description
1 polymer ?
#
loop_
_entity_poly.entity_id
_entity_poly.type
_entity_poly.pdbx_seq_one_letter_code
_entity_poly.pdbx_strand_id
1 'polypeptide(L)'
;MHIDVAPLETHSHAPVGAGSWTSHIRATLSLGIPLIGAQLAQLGIHTTDVVIVGQLGAVPLAAMVLAGQFFFTIFIFGSGFSMAVMPMVAQAYGRGDIVSVRRSIRMGMWVSILYVILTMPLFFNADAILLALGQKPEVAALAANY
;
A
#
# COMPACT_ATOMS: atom_id res chain seq x y z
N MET A 1 -56.57 30.03 -1.21
CA MET A 1 -55.62 29.22 -0.43
C MET A 1 -54.30 29.23 -1.19
N HIS A 2 -53.51 30.28 -0.92
CA HIS A 2 -52.23 30.57 -1.55
C HIS A 2 -51.20 29.66 -0.86
N ILE A 3 -50.71 28.63 -1.54
CA ILE A 3 -49.53 27.91 -1.07
C ILE A 3 -48.34 28.64 -1.69
N ASP A 4 -47.70 29.45 -0.86
CA ASP A 4 -46.41 30.08 -1.14
C ASP A 4 -45.40 28.96 -1.46
N VAL A 5 -45.09 28.82 -2.74
CA VAL A 5 -44.03 27.93 -3.21
C VAL A 5 -42.74 28.71 -2.95
N ALA A 6 -42.10 28.41 -1.82
CA ALA A 6 -40.80 28.96 -1.47
C ALA A 6 -39.85 28.85 -2.68
N PRO A 7 -39.09 29.91 -3.02
CA PRO A 7 -38.20 29.86 -4.17
C PRO A 7 -37.17 28.78 -3.94
N LEU A 8 -36.95 27.93 -4.94
CA LEU A 8 -35.83 27.00 -4.97
C LEU A 8 -34.55 27.83 -4.81
N GLU A 9 -33.93 27.83 -3.63
CA GLU A 9 -32.58 28.31 -3.45
C GLU A 9 -31.69 27.43 -4.33
N THR A 10 -31.48 27.90 -5.57
CA THR A 10 -30.43 27.42 -6.44
C THR A 10 -29.14 27.57 -5.66
N HIS A 11 -28.63 26.46 -5.12
CA HIS A 11 -27.25 26.41 -4.64
C HIS A 11 -26.37 26.83 -5.81
N SER A 12 -25.98 28.11 -5.80
CA SER A 12 -24.96 28.66 -6.65
C SER A 12 -23.70 27.85 -6.35
N HIS A 13 -23.41 26.86 -7.18
CA HIS A 13 -22.09 26.30 -7.27
C HIS A 13 -21.22 27.46 -7.72
N ALA A 14 -20.60 28.13 -6.76
CA ALA A 14 -19.61 29.16 -7.01
C ALA A 14 -18.69 28.65 -8.12
N PRO A 15 -18.39 29.44 -9.16
CA PRO A 15 -17.45 29.03 -10.17
C PRO A 15 -16.18 28.66 -9.42
N VAL A 16 -15.72 27.40 -9.57
CA VAL A 16 -14.41 26.98 -9.09
C VAL A 16 -13.44 27.96 -9.71
N GLY A 17 -13.02 28.93 -8.89
CA GLY A 17 -12.27 30.08 -9.34
C GLY A 17 -11.06 29.56 -10.08
N ALA A 18 -10.97 29.94 -11.35
CA ALA A 18 -9.87 29.62 -12.23
C ALA A 18 -8.57 30.19 -11.64
N GLY A 19 -7.94 29.44 -10.73
CA GLY A 19 -6.50 29.44 -10.67
C GLY A 19 -6.06 29.06 -12.08
N SER A 20 -5.38 29.98 -12.77
CA SER A 20 -4.77 29.74 -14.08
C SER A 20 -4.22 28.32 -14.13
N TRP A 21 -4.38 27.59 -15.23
CA TRP A 21 -3.82 26.24 -15.45
C TRP A 21 -2.38 26.08 -14.92
N THR A 22 -1.61 27.16 -14.99
CA THR A 22 -0.26 27.29 -14.42
C THR A 22 -0.18 27.14 -12.88
N SER A 23 -1.18 27.63 -12.14
CA SER A 23 -1.31 27.46 -10.68
C SER A 23 -1.56 25.99 -10.29
N HIS A 24 -2.44 25.29 -11.02
CA HIS A 24 -2.68 23.85 -10.81
C HIS A 24 -1.45 23.01 -11.14
N ILE A 25 -0.73 23.34 -12.21
CA ILE A 25 0.56 22.70 -12.54
C ILE A 25 1.58 22.95 -11.43
N ARG A 26 1.71 24.20 -10.96
CA ARG A 26 2.67 24.55 -9.90
C ARG A 26 2.37 23.82 -8.59
N ALA A 27 1.09 23.74 -8.20
CA ALA A 27 0.66 22.97 -7.03
C ALA A 27 0.95 21.48 -7.18
N THR A 28 0.65 20.90 -8.35
CA THR A 28 0.93 19.49 -8.66
C THR A 28 2.43 19.20 -8.63
N LEU A 29 3.27 20.08 -9.19
CA LEU A 29 4.73 19.94 -9.15
C LEU A 29 5.27 20.10 -7.73
N SER A 30 4.72 21.03 -6.94
CA SER A 30 5.13 21.22 -5.54
C SER A 30 4.85 20.00 -4.66
N LEU A 31 3.87 19.16 -5.01
CA LEU A 31 3.57 17.89 -4.34
C LEU A 31 4.29 16.70 -5.00
N GLY A 32 4.40 16.71 -6.33
CA GLY A 32 4.98 15.64 -7.12
C GLY A 32 6.49 15.55 -7.01
N ILE A 33 7.21 16.69 -7.00
CA ILE A 33 8.68 16.73 -6.86
C ILE A 33 9.15 16.03 -5.57
N PRO A 34 8.64 16.35 -4.37
CA PRO A 34 9.07 15.66 -3.16
C PRO A 34 8.68 14.17 -3.17
N LEU A 35 7.54 13.80 -3.77
CA LEU A 35 7.16 12.40 -3.93
C LEU A 35 8.12 11.63 -4.84
N ILE A 36 8.51 12.20 -5.99
CA ILE A 36 9.50 11.61 -6.89
C ILE A 36 10.85 11.49 -6.18
N GLY A 37 11.27 12.51 -5.44
CA GLY A 37 12.48 12.48 -4.64
C GLY A 37 12.48 11.35 -3.61
N ALA A 38 11.36 11.15 -2.91
CA ALA A 38 11.20 10.04 -1.97
C ALA A 38 11.28 8.68 -2.66
N GLN A 39 10.63 8.51 -3.81
CA GLN A 39 10.68 7.27 -4.60
C GLN A 39 12.11 6.96 -5.11
N LEU A 40 12.84 7.98 -5.58
CA LEU A 40 14.23 7.84 -6.02
C LEU A 40 15.15 7.50 -4.85
N ALA A 41 14.95 8.13 -3.69
CA ALA A 41 15.70 7.80 -2.48
C ALA A 41 15.45 6.35 -2.05
N GLN A 42 14.19 5.90 -2.07
CA GLN A 42 13.84 4.53 -1.75
C GLN A 42 14.49 3.52 -2.72
N LEU A 43 14.47 3.81 -4.03
CA LEU A 43 15.19 3.01 -5.02
C LEU A 43 16.70 2.98 -4.75
N GLY A 44 17.27 4.12 -4.38
CA GLY A 44 18.69 4.24 -4.03
C GLY A 44 19.06 3.40 -2.82
N ILE A 45 18.23 3.38 -1.78
CA ILE A 45 18.40 2.53 -0.59
C ILE A 45 18.38 1.05 -1.00
N HIS A 46 17.33 0.60 -1.70
CA HIS A 46 17.26 -0.79 -2.17
C HIS A 46 18.46 -1.20 -3.03
N THR A 47 18.91 -0.32 -3.91
CA THR A 47 20.08 -0.58 -4.77
C THR A 47 21.35 -0.70 -3.92
N THR A 48 21.51 0.19 -2.94
CA THR A 48 22.67 0.17 -2.04
C THR A 48 22.71 -1.10 -1.21
N ASP A 49 21.57 -1.54 -0.67
CA ASP A 49 21.46 -2.79 0.08
C ASP A 49 21.88 -3.99 -0.77
N VAL A 50 21.41 -4.05 -2.03
CA VAL A 50 21.80 -5.08 -3.00
C VAL A 50 23.29 -5.05 -3.31
N VAL A 51 23.89 -3.87 -3.48
CA VAL A 51 25.33 -3.74 -3.73
C VAL A 51 26.14 -4.21 -2.51
N ILE A 52 25.74 -3.83 -1.30
CA ILE A 52 26.41 -4.23 -0.05
C ILE A 52 26.32 -5.75 0.14
N VAL A 53 25.12 -6.34 0.00
CA VAL A 53 24.93 -7.79 0.15
C VAL A 53 25.58 -8.56 -1.00
N GLY A 54 25.62 -7.99 -2.20
CA GLY A 54 26.32 -8.56 -3.35
C GLY A 54 27.82 -8.72 -3.14
N GLN A 55 28.45 -7.84 -2.34
CA GLN A 55 29.87 -7.99 -1.98
C GLN A 55 30.13 -9.17 -1.03
N LEU A 56 29.12 -9.66 -0.32
CA LEU A 56 29.21 -10.85 0.54
C LEU A 56 29.16 -12.16 -0.27
N GLY A 57 28.86 -12.09 -1.57
CA GLY A 57 28.85 -13.22 -2.49
C GLY A 57 27.47 -13.53 -3.07
N ALA A 58 27.43 -14.48 -4.01
CA ALA A 58 26.22 -14.81 -4.76
C ALA A 58 25.13 -15.49 -3.90
N VAL A 59 25.52 -16.26 -2.87
CA VAL A 59 24.59 -17.01 -2.02
C VAL A 59 23.78 -16.08 -1.09
N PRO A 60 24.39 -15.17 -0.31
CA PRO A 60 23.64 -14.19 0.48
C PRO A 60 22.74 -13.28 -0.35
N LEU A 61 23.21 -12.85 -1.52
CA LEU A 61 22.41 -12.02 -2.43
C LEU A 61 21.19 -12.78 -2.97
N ALA A 62 21.37 -14.02 -3.41
CA ALA A 62 20.27 -14.85 -3.88
C ALA A 62 19.24 -15.09 -2.76
N ALA A 63 19.70 -15.37 -1.54
CA ALA A 63 18.85 -15.56 -0.38
C ALA A 63 18.03 -14.29 -0.05
N MET A 64 18.66 -13.12 -0.01
CA MET A 64 18.00 -11.84 0.25
C MET A 64 16.93 -11.53 -0.80
N VAL A 65 17.25 -11.68 -2.09
CA VAL A 65 16.30 -11.41 -3.18
C VAL A 65 15.13 -12.38 -3.13
N LEU A 66 15.39 -13.66 -2.87
CA LEU A 66 14.36 -14.69 -2.76
C LEU A 66 13.44 -14.47 -1.56
N ALA A 67 14.00 -14.16 -0.38
CA ALA A 67 13.24 -13.80 0.81
C ALA A 67 12.38 -12.55 0.56
N GLY A 68 12.97 -11.51 -0.04
CA GLY A 68 12.27 -10.28 -0.40
C GLY A 68 11.12 -10.54 -1.36
N GLN A 69 11.30 -11.38 -2.38
CA GLN A 69 10.24 -11.73 -3.33
C GLN A 69 9.14 -12.56 -2.68
N PHE A 70 9.50 -13.51 -1.81
CA PHE A 70 8.54 -14.32 -1.05
C PHE A 70 7.68 -13.43 -0.14
N PHE A 71 8.32 -12.54 0.62
CA PHE A 71 7.64 -11.53 1.42
C PHE A 71 6.75 -10.63 0.56
N PHE A 72 7.26 -10.10 -0.55
CA PHE A 72 6.52 -9.19 -1.43
C PHE A 72 5.27 -9.84 -2.00
N THR A 73 5.36 -11.11 -2.43
CA THR A 73 4.19 -11.86 -2.90
C THR A 73 3.13 -11.97 -1.82
N ILE A 74 3.48 -12.33 -0.59
CA ILE A 74 2.52 -12.38 0.52
C ILE A 74 2.02 -10.96 0.86
N PHE A 75 2.89 -9.97 0.84
CA PHE A 75 2.53 -8.59 1.15
C PHE A 75 1.52 -8.02 0.15
N ILE A 76 1.70 -8.25 -1.16
CA ILE A 76 0.80 -7.69 -2.17
C ILE A 76 -0.61 -8.26 -2.03
N PHE A 77 -0.75 -9.57 -1.75
CA PHE A 77 -2.05 -10.18 -1.46
C PHE A 77 -2.74 -9.58 -0.23
N GLY A 78 -1.98 -9.29 0.84
CA GLY A 78 -2.52 -8.69 2.06
C GLY A 78 -2.86 -7.20 1.92
N SER A 79 -2.02 -6.45 1.21
CA SER A 79 -2.18 -5.00 1.00
C SER A 79 -3.45 -4.65 0.24
N GLY A 80 -3.97 -5.56 -0.59
CA GLY A 80 -5.23 -5.38 -1.33
C GLY A 80 -6.43 -5.10 -0.41
N PHE A 81 -6.48 -5.72 0.77
CA PHE A 81 -7.55 -5.45 1.74
C PHE A 81 -7.50 -4.01 2.25
N SER A 82 -6.30 -3.51 2.58
CA SER A 82 -6.11 -2.13 3.03
C SER A 82 -6.47 -1.12 1.94
N MET A 83 -6.09 -1.41 0.68
CA MET A 83 -6.46 -0.57 -0.47
C MET A 83 -7.97 -0.55 -0.71
N ALA A 84 -8.69 -1.63 -0.43
CA ALA A 84 -10.15 -1.69 -0.55
C ALA A 84 -10.87 -0.92 0.58
N VAL A 85 -10.31 -0.91 1.80
CA VAL A 85 -10.90 -0.21 2.95
C VAL A 85 -10.83 1.31 2.79
N MET A 86 -9.76 1.85 2.20
CA MET A 86 -9.60 3.30 2.01
C MET A 86 -10.79 3.99 1.32
N PRO A 87 -11.25 3.56 0.12
CA PRO A 87 -12.39 4.19 -0.54
C PRO A 87 -13.69 3.98 0.22
N MET A 88 -13.89 2.84 0.89
CA MET A 88 -15.08 2.61 1.72
C MET A 88 -15.17 3.62 2.88
N VAL A 89 -14.03 3.87 3.55
CA VAL A 89 -13.91 4.87 4.61
C VAL A 89 -14.10 6.28 4.06
N ALA A 90 -13.46 6.62 2.94
CA ALA A 90 -13.60 7.93 2.31
C ALA A 90 -15.06 8.22 1.91
N GLN A 91 -15.75 7.24 1.35
CA GLN A 91 -17.16 7.34 0.96
C GLN A 91 -18.08 7.47 2.18
N ALA A 92 -17.86 6.68 3.24
CA ALA A 92 -18.65 6.77 4.47
C ALA A 92 -18.44 8.12 5.19
N TYR A 93 -17.18 8.59 5.23
CA TYR A 93 -16.83 9.89 5.79
C TYR A 93 -17.48 11.05 5.00
N GLY A 94 -17.46 10.98 3.67
CA GLY A 94 -18.12 11.98 2.80
C GLY A 94 -19.64 12.07 3.00
N ARG A 95 -20.29 11.01 3.49
CA ARG A 95 -21.72 11.02 3.84
C ARG A 95 -22.02 11.41 5.29
N GLY A 96 -20.99 11.73 6.10
CA GLY A 96 -21.15 12.02 7.53
C GLY A 96 -21.49 10.80 8.41
N ASP A 97 -21.39 9.58 7.87
CA ASP A 97 -21.72 8.35 8.59
C ASP A 97 -20.50 7.81 9.35
N ILE A 98 -20.29 8.37 10.54
CA ILE A 98 -19.18 8.00 11.44
C ILE A 98 -19.30 6.54 11.93
N VAL A 99 -20.51 5.99 12.00
CA VAL A 99 -20.74 4.59 12.43
C VAL A 99 -20.20 3.64 11.37
N SER A 100 -20.50 3.89 10.10
CA SER A 100 -20.00 3.08 8.98
C SER A 100 -18.48 3.22 8.79
N VAL A 101 -17.91 4.41 9.06
CA VAL A 101 -16.45 4.60 9.12
C VAL A 101 -15.82 3.67 10.17
N ARG A 102 -16.31 3.73 11.42
CA ARG A 102 -15.78 2.89 12.53
C ARG A 102 -15.94 1.40 12.22
N ARG A 103 -17.06 1.00 11.63
CA ARG A 103 -17.31 -0.39 11.23
C ARG A 103 -16.36 -0.85 10.14
N SER A 104 -16.15 -0.04 9.11
CA SER A 104 -15.27 -0.36 7.97
C SER A 104 -13.82 -0.51 8.43
N ILE A 105 -13.32 0.39 9.27
CA ILE A 105 -11.98 0.30 9.86
C ILE A 105 -11.84 -0.97 10.70
N ARG A 106 -12.81 -1.26 11.57
CA ARG A 106 -12.78 -2.44 12.44
C ARG A 106 -12.80 -3.75 11.63
N MET A 107 -13.67 -3.83 10.62
CA MET A 107 -13.74 -4.99 9.74
C MET A 107 -12.46 -5.15 8.93
N GLY A 108 -11.90 -4.04 8.40
CA GLY A 108 -10.60 -4.06 7.73
C GLY A 108 -9.50 -4.61 8.64
N MET A 109 -9.45 -4.15 9.90
CA MET A 109 -8.50 -4.64 10.89
C MET A 109 -8.67 -6.14 11.17
N TRP A 110 -9.90 -6.63 11.31
CA TRP A 110 -10.18 -8.07 11.48
C TRP A 110 -9.73 -8.90 10.30
N VAL A 111 -9.98 -8.44 9.07
CA VAL A 111 -9.53 -9.12 7.85
C VAL A 111 -8.00 -9.14 7.78
N SER A 112 -7.33 -8.04 8.11
CA SER A 112 -5.87 -8.00 8.16
C SER A 112 -5.29 -8.94 9.22
N ILE A 113 -5.89 -9.02 10.41
CA ILE A 113 -5.46 -9.97 11.46
C ILE A 113 -5.64 -11.40 10.98
N LEU A 114 -6.80 -11.72 10.41
CA LEU A 114 -7.07 -13.05 9.87
C LEU A 114 -6.09 -13.42 8.76
N TYR A 115 -5.75 -12.47 7.89
CA TYR A 115 -4.75 -12.64 6.84
C TYR A 115 -3.36 -12.94 7.41
N VAL A 116 -2.94 -12.20 8.45
CA VAL A 116 -1.64 -12.45 9.12
C VAL A 116 -1.62 -13.85 9.74
N ILE A 117 -2.70 -14.26 10.42
CA ILE A 117 -2.80 -15.60 11.01
C ILE A 117 -2.73 -16.68 9.92
N LEU A 118 -3.41 -16.48 8.79
CA LEU A 118 -3.43 -17.43 7.68
C LEU A 118 -2.07 -17.53 6.97
N THR A 119 -1.33 -16.44 6.89
CA THR A 119 -0.01 -16.39 6.23
C THR A 119 1.14 -16.74 7.16
N MET A 120 0.94 -16.76 8.47
CA MET A 120 1.99 -17.10 9.44
C MET A 120 2.61 -18.50 9.22
N PRO A 121 1.83 -19.57 8.93
CA PRO A 121 2.39 -20.88 8.64
C PRO A 121 3.26 -20.90 7.39
N LEU A 122 3.01 -20.03 6.41
CA LEU A 122 3.85 -19.89 5.21
C LEU A 122 5.26 -19.40 5.57
N PHE A 123 5.39 -18.47 6.52
CA PHE A 123 6.69 -18.00 6.99
C PHE A 123 7.43 -19.06 7.81
N PHE A 124 6.73 -19.78 8.70
CA PHE A 124 7.37 -20.86 9.47
C PHE A 124 7.85 -22.03 8.61
N ASN A 125 7.18 -22.29 7.47
CA ASN A 125 7.55 -23.35 6.54
C ASN A 125 8.29 -22.81 5.31
N ALA A 126 8.84 -21.58 5.37
CA ALA A 126 9.50 -20.95 4.23
C ALA A 126 10.64 -21.82 3.67
N ASP A 127 11.48 -22.40 4.53
CA ASP A 127 12.56 -23.31 4.11
C ASP A 127 12.04 -24.51 3.30
N ALA A 128 11.03 -25.21 3.82
CA ALA A 128 10.41 -26.36 3.16
C ALA A 128 9.73 -25.98 1.82
N ILE A 129 9.09 -24.81 1.77
CA ILE A 129 8.44 -24.30 0.54
C ILE A 129 9.51 -23.94 -0.50
N LEU A 130 10.59 -23.28 -0.10
CA LEU A 130 11.69 -22.91 -0.99
C LEU A 130 12.45 -24.14 -1.51
N LEU A 131 12.66 -25.15 -0.66
CA LEU A 131 13.20 -26.45 -1.06
C LEU A 131 12.28 -27.16 -2.06
N ALA A 132 10.96 -27.16 -1.83
CA ALA A 132 9.98 -27.74 -2.75
C ALA A 132 9.93 -27.01 -4.11
N LEU A 133 10.25 -25.71 -4.13
CA LEU A 133 10.40 -24.91 -5.35
C LEU A 133 11.73 -25.16 -6.09
N GLY A 134 12.59 -26.06 -5.60
CA GLY A 134 13.84 -26.47 -6.24
C GLY A 134 15.04 -25.58 -5.92
N GLN A 135 14.98 -24.78 -4.84
CA GLN A 135 16.11 -23.96 -4.41
C GLN A 135 17.19 -24.81 -3.74
N LYS A 136 18.44 -24.34 -3.81
CA LYS A 136 19.56 -24.98 -3.10
C LYS A 136 19.35 -24.88 -1.59
N PRO A 137 19.68 -25.92 -0.80
CA PRO A 137 19.42 -25.95 0.64
C PRO A 137 20.11 -24.81 1.40
N GLU A 138 21.30 -24.40 0.98
CA GLU A 138 22.02 -23.25 1.57
C GLU A 138 21.31 -21.90 1.33
N VAL A 139 20.68 -21.73 0.16
CA VAL A 139 19.95 -20.50 -0.19
C VAL A 139 18.58 -20.49 0.49
N ALA A 140 17.89 -21.64 0.54
CA ALA A 140 16.58 -21.78 1.19
C ALA A 140 16.66 -21.53 2.70
N ALA A 141 17.65 -22.13 3.38
CA ALA A 141 17.85 -21.93 4.81
C ALA A 141 18.24 -20.48 5.15
N LEU A 142 19.10 -19.86 4.34
CA LEU A 142 19.50 -18.46 4.56
C LEU A 142 18.33 -17.49 4.28
N ALA A 143 17.54 -17.76 3.24
CA ALA A 143 16.35 -16.97 2.91
C ALA A 143 15.24 -17.10 3.96
N ALA A 144 15.09 -18.27 4.59
CA ALA A 144 14.12 -18.46 5.67
C ALA A 144 14.51 -17.74 6.97
N ASN A 145 15.81 -17.42 7.14
CA ASN A 145 16.31 -16.67 8.29
C ASN A 145 16.34 -15.15 8.07
N TYR A 146 16.15 -14.68 6.84
CA TYR A 146 16.06 -13.25 6.47
C TYR A 146 14.61 -12.79 6.41
#